data_AF-A0A497R880-F1
#
_entry.id   AF-A0A497R880-F1
#
_cell.length_a   1.000
_cell.length_b   1.000
_cell.length_c   1.000
_cell.angle_alpha   90.00
_cell.angle_beta   90.00
_cell.angle_gamma   90.00
#
_symmetry.space_group_name_H-M   'P 1'
#
loop_
_entity.id
_entity.type
_entity.pdbx_description
1 polymer ?
#
loop_
_entity_poly.entity_id
_entity_poly.type
_entity_poly.pdbx_seq_one_letter_code
_entity_poly.pdbx_strand_id
1 'polypeptide(L)'
;MVIYSDTAYRRHKIKYEQLKEKSPGIAEILDKANIIKIGYRDDTSFGKPYYFISETDLEEDINILGSVLEKLSDDDLVVSTGFFKLVATFGKDIIQHVIKIVDFLPEKITMLSFYQSNLYDTRTNRLINKLYDIVIRIKDEVEITFGENTYLIGVEESIVWDVIPSFQRYKIVESMFVEI
;
A
#
# COMPACT_ATOMS: atom_id res chain seq x y z
N MET A 1 -10.99 2.15 1.94
CA MET A 1 -10.99 1.72 0.53
C MET A 1 -9.66 1.06 0.17
N VAL A 2 -9.66 0.02 -0.66
CA VAL A 2 -8.44 -0.65 -1.15
C VAL A 2 -8.37 -0.58 -2.66
N ILE A 3 -7.19 -0.28 -3.21
CA ILE A 3 -6.95 -0.19 -4.66
C ILE A 3 -5.92 -1.25 -5.05
N TYR A 4 -6.22 -2.08 -6.06
CA TYR A 4 -5.29 -3.09 -6.54
C TYR A 4 -5.46 -3.50 -8.01
N SER A 5 -4.40 -4.07 -8.59
CA SER A 5 -4.41 -4.60 -9.96
C SER A 5 -4.70 -6.10 -10.06
N ASP A 6 -5.04 -6.61 -11.24
CA ASP A 6 -5.21 -8.06 -11.50
C ASP A 6 -4.01 -8.91 -11.06
N THR A 7 -2.79 -8.37 -11.23
CA THR A 7 -1.58 -9.07 -10.78
C THR A 7 -1.48 -9.10 -9.25
N ALA A 8 -1.98 -8.07 -8.56
CA ALA A 8 -2.05 -8.06 -7.10
C ALA A 8 -3.17 -9.00 -6.61
N TYR A 9 -4.31 -9.06 -7.31
CA TYR A 9 -5.46 -9.90 -6.97
C TYR A 9 -5.09 -11.36 -6.69
N ARG A 10 -4.30 -12.02 -7.57
CA ARG A 10 -3.91 -13.42 -7.35
C ARG A 10 -3.16 -13.64 -6.04
N ARG A 11 -2.25 -12.73 -5.70
CA ARG A 11 -1.46 -12.79 -4.46
C ARG A 11 -2.32 -12.46 -3.25
N HIS A 12 -3.19 -11.46 -3.38
CA HIS A 12 -4.12 -11.04 -2.35
C HIS A 12 -5.12 -12.15 -2.01
N LYS A 13 -5.66 -12.85 -3.00
CA LYS A 13 -6.53 -14.00 -2.79
C LYS A 13 -5.87 -15.08 -1.91
N ILE A 14 -4.63 -15.48 -2.25
CA ILE A 14 -3.90 -16.48 -1.46
C ILE A 14 -3.64 -15.98 -0.04
N LYS A 15 -3.18 -14.72 0.12
CA LYS A 15 -2.93 -14.13 1.44
C LYS A 15 -4.20 -14.03 2.28
N TYR A 16 -5.30 -13.66 1.66
CA TYR A 16 -6.58 -13.48 2.33
C TYR A 16 -7.16 -14.81 2.82
N GLU A 17 -7.07 -15.89 2.03
CA GLU A 17 -7.48 -17.22 2.48
C GLU A 17 -6.65 -17.69 3.70
N GLN A 18 -5.33 -17.45 3.71
CA GLN A 18 -4.49 -17.73 4.87
C GLN A 18 -4.82 -16.84 6.08
N LEU A 19 -5.20 -15.58 5.82
CA LEU A 19 -5.56 -14.62 6.85
C LEU A 19 -6.89 -14.97 7.53
N LYS A 20 -7.88 -15.47 6.78
CA LYS A 20 -9.15 -15.97 7.35
C LYS A 20 -8.91 -17.01 8.44
N GLU A 21 -7.99 -17.93 8.19
CA GLU A 21 -7.65 -19.00 9.14
C GLU A 21 -6.88 -18.48 10.34
N LYS A 22 -5.87 -17.62 10.13
CA LYS A 22 -4.95 -17.18 11.19
C LYS A 22 -5.44 -16.00 12.01
N SER A 23 -6.28 -15.14 11.43
CA SER A 23 -6.69 -13.86 12.03
C SER A 23 -8.07 -13.45 11.50
N PRO A 24 -9.14 -14.20 11.85
CA PRO A 24 -10.48 -14.00 11.31
C PRO A 24 -11.04 -12.59 11.57
N GLY A 25 -10.68 -11.95 12.68
CA GLY A 25 -11.08 -10.56 12.97
C GLY A 25 -10.55 -9.55 11.96
N ILE A 26 -9.32 -9.74 11.46
CA ILE A 26 -8.76 -8.89 10.39
C ILE A 26 -9.46 -9.18 9.06
N ALA A 27 -9.76 -10.45 8.77
CA ALA A 27 -10.50 -10.81 7.56
C ALA A 27 -11.88 -10.16 7.51
N GLU A 28 -12.60 -10.10 8.64
CA GLU A 28 -13.91 -9.45 8.74
C GLU A 28 -13.83 -7.94 8.45
N ILE A 29 -12.75 -7.27 8.89
CA ILE A 29 -12.50 -5.86 8.58
C ILE A 29 -12.27 -5.69 7.07
N LEU A 30 -11.46 -6.56 6.46
CA LEU A 30 -11.19 -6.52 5.02
C LEU A 30 -12.45 -6.77 4.18
N ASP A 31 -13.37 -7.63 4.63
CA ASP A 31 -14.64 -7.90 3.94
C ASP A 31 -15.58 -6.70 3.90
N LYS A 32 -15.41 -5.74 4.81
CA LYS A 32 -16.19 -4.50 4.84
C LYS A 32 -15.58 -3.42 3.95
N ALA A 33 -14.35 -3.58 3.48
CA ALA A 33 -13.65 -2.57 2.70
C ALA A 33 -14.22 -2.45 1.28
N ASN A 34 -14.42 -1.21 0.82
CA ASN A 34 -14.71 -0.90 -0.58
C ASN A 34 -13.46 -1.11 -1.44
N ILE A 35 -13.61 -1.76 -2.59
CA ILE A 35 -12.51 -2.15 -3.49
C ILE A 35 -12.63 -1.42 -4.83
N ILE A 36 -11.57 -0.69 -5.20
CA ILE A 36 -11.35 -0.25 -6.58
C ILE A 36 -10.36 -1.21 -7.23
N LYS A 37 -10.76 -1.84 -8.32
CA LYS A 37 -9.90 -2.76 -9.07
C LYS A 37 -9.52 -2.15 -10.42
N ILE A 38 -8.26 -2.25 -10.78
CA ILE A 38 -7.72 -1.82 -12.07
C ILE A 38 -7.20 -3.06 -12.82
N GLY A 39 -7.67 -3.33 -14.03
CA GLY A 39 -7.20 -4.47 -14.81
C GLY A 39 -8.16 -4.93 -15.90
N TYR A 40 -8.13 -6.22 -16.21
CA TYR A 40 -8.93 -6.84 -17.27
C TYR A 40 -10.16 -7.59 -16.76
N ARG A 41 -10.23 -7.86 -15.45
CA ARG A 41 -11.33 -8.61 -14.82
C ARG A 41 -11.87 -7.86 -13.62
N ASP A 42 -13.17 -7.93 -13.38
CA ASP A 42 -13.86 -7.25 -12.27
C ASP A 42 -13.95 -8.09 -10.98
N ASP A 43 -13.36 -9.29 -10.95
CA ASP A 43 -13.42 -10.18 -9.80
C ASP A 43 -12.64 -9.67 -8.58
N THR A 44 -13.27 -9.69 -7.40
CA THR A 44 -12.64 -9.32 -6.12
C THR A 44 -12.46 -10.51 -5.19
N SER A 45 -11.37 -10.51 -4.42
CA SER A 45 -11.01 -11.65 -3.56
C SER A 45 -11.53 -11.52 -2.14
N PHE A 46 -11.82 -10.28 -1.74
CA PHE A 46 -12.37 -9.87 -0.45
C PHE A 46 -13.02 -8.50 -0.64
N GLY A 47 -13.75 -8.04 0.37
CA GLY A 47 -14.34 -6.71 0.36
C GLY A 47 -15.52 -6.58 -0.60
N LYS A 48 -16.04 -5.36 -0.69
CA LYS A 48 -17.17 -4.98 -1.54
C LYS A 48 -16.64 -4.35 -2.83
N PRO A 49 -16.93 -4.91 -4.02
CA PRO A 49 -16.64 -4.22 -5.28
C PRO A 49 -17.30 -2.84 -5.27
N TYR A 50 -16.48 -1.80 -5.46
CA TYR A 50 -16.94 -0.41 -5.47
C TYR A 50 -16.80 0.20 -6.87
N TYR A 51 -15.65 -0.02 -7.50
CA TYR A 51 -15.41 0.46 -8.86
C TYR A 51 -14.42 -0.45 -9.60
N PHE A 52 -14.59 -0.56 -10.92
CA PHE A 52 -13.68 -1.29 -11.79
C PHE A 52 -13.22 -0.38 -12.93
N ILE A 53 -11.91 -0.30 -13.12
CA ILE A 53 -11.27 0.45 -14.20
C ILE A 53 -10.64 -0.57 -15.14
N SER A 54 -11.15 -0.62 -16.37
CA SER A 54 -10.60 -1.51 -17.40
C SER A 54 -9.31 -0.90 -17.94
N GLU A 55 -8.18 -1.60 -17.78
CA GLU A 55 -6.84 -1.11 -18.13
C GLU A 55 -6.69 -0.94 -19.66
N THR A 56 -7.20 0.16 -20.22
CA THR A 56 -7.34 0.40 -21.66
C THR A 56 -6.44 1.51 -22.16
N ASP A 57 -6.49 2.68 -21.51
CA ASP A 57 -5.64 3.83 -21.82
C ASP A 57 -5.21 4.48 -20.51
N LEU A 58 -3.91 4.69 -20.35
CA LEU A 58 -3.34 5.12 -19.08
C LEU A 58 -3.90 6.48 -18.61
N GLU A 59 -4.02 7.45 -19.51
CA GLU A 59 -4.47 8.80 -19.14
C GLU A 59 -5.95 8.78 -18.81
N GLU A 60 -6.77 8.07 -19.59
CA GLU A 60 -8.19 7.85 -19.30
C GLU A 60 -8.37 7.14 -17.95
N ASP A 61 -7.64 6.05 -17.70
CA ASP A 61 -7.71 5.26 -16.47
C ASP A 61 -7.37 6.10 -15.24
N ILE A 62 -6.37 6.99 -15.35
CA ILE A 62 -5.99 7.91 -14.28
C ILE A 62 -7.07 8.95 -14.02
N ASN A 63 -7.69 9.50 -15.06
CA ASN A 63 -8.76 10.47 -14.91
C ASN A 63 -10.02 9.83 -14.30
N ILE A 64 -10.34 8.59 -14.71
CA ILE A 64 -11.42 7.80 -14.10
C ILE A 64 -11.10 7.56 -12.63
N LEU A 65 -9.90 7.08 -12.31
CA LEU A 65 -9.46 6.88 -10.93
C LEU A 65 -9.57 8.17 -10.11
N GLY A 66 -9.08 9.29 -10.64
CA GLY A 66 -9.17 10.62 -10.03
C GLY A 66 -10.60 10.98 -9.66
N SER A 67 -11.55 10.84 -10.60
CA SER A 67 -12.97 11.13 -10.36
C SER A 67 -13.61 10.28 -9.27
N VAL A 68 -13.04 9.10 -8.97
CA VAL A 68 -13.47 8.24 -7.88
C VAL A 68 -12.81 8.66 -6.56
N LEU A 69 -11.52 9.03 -6.59
CA LEU A 69 -10.77 9.49 -5.42
C LEU A 69 -11.27 10.83 -4.88
N GLU A 70 -11.63 11.77 -5.76
CA GLU A 70 -12.17 13.09 -5.38
C GLU A 70 -13.49 13.01 -4.60
N LYS A 71 -14.20 11.88 -4.67
CA LYS A 71 -15.48 11.66 -3.96
C LYS A 71 -15.30 11.12 -2.55
N LEU A 72 -14.06 10.86 -2.12
CA LEU A 72 -13.77 10.37 -0.79
C LEU A 72 -13.92 11.47 0.25
N SER A 73 -14.22 11.05 1.47
CA SER A 73 -14.28 11.95 2.61
C SER A 73 -12.91 12.06 3.29
N ASP A 74 -12.68 13.16 4.00
CA ASP A 74 -11.42 13.41 4.72
C ASP A 74 -11.11 12.34 5.78
N ASP A 75 -12.13 11.63 6.30
CA ASP A 75 -12.00 10.57 7.29
C ASP A 75 -11.84 9.16 6.69
N ASP A 76 -11.82 9.04 5.36
CA ASP A 76 -11.58 7.78 4.69
C ASP A 76 -10.10 7.34 4.78
N LEU A 77 -9.90 6.02 4.79
CA LEU A 77 -8.58 5.39 4.68
C LEU A 77 -8.41 4.78 3.29
N VAL A 78 -7.38 5.19 2.55
CA VAL A 78 -7.00 4.60 1.26
C VAL A 78 -5.79 3.68 1.45
N VAL A 79 -5.97 2.41 1.08
CA VAL A 79 -4.87 1.43 1.04
C VAL A 79 -4.54 1.11 -0.40
N SER A 80 -3.40 1.61 -0.86
CA SER A 80 -2.87 1.41 -2.21
C SER A 80 -1.98 0.17 -2.23
N THR A 81 -2.30 -0.79 -3.11
CA THR A 81 -1.46 -1.97 -3.31
C THR A 81 -1.20 -2.18 -4.80
N GLY A 82 0.07 -2.21 -5.19
CA GLY A 82 0.47 -2.46 -6.57
C GLY A 82 0.70 -1.22 -7.44
N PHE A 83 0.39 0.00 -6.97
CA PHE A 83 0.80 1.23 -7.66
C PHE A 83 2.31 1.28 -7.91
N PHE A 84 3.09 0.69 -7.00
CA PHE A 84 4.53 0.55 -7.16
C PHE A 84 4.97 -0.15 -8.44
N LYS A 85 4.12 -1.01 -9.01
CA LYS A 85 4.45 -1.72 -10.24
C LYS A 85 4.48 -0.80 -11.45
N LEU A 86 3.62 0.22 -11.47
CA LEU A 86 3.63 1.22 -12.54
C LEU A 86 4.99 1.93 -12.54
N VAL A 87 5.41 2.42 -11.38
CA VAL A 87 6.72 3.08 -11.21
C VAL A 87 7.88 2.13 -11.52
N ALA A 88 7.81 0.87 -11.09
CA ALA A 88 8.86 -0.11 -11.38
C ALA A 88 8.95 -0.47 -12.87
N THR A 89 7.83 -0.45 -13.60
CA THR A 89 7.75 -0.85 -15.01
C THR A 89 8.16 0.29 -15.94
N PHE A 90 7.64 1.50 -15.67
CA PHE A 90 7.78 2.67 -16.55
C PHE A 90 8.80 3.69 -16.03
N GLY A 91 9.38 3.46 -14.84
CA GLY A 91 10.42 4.30 -14.26
C GLY A 91 9.95 5.75 -14.05
N LYS A 92 10.76 6.71 -14.48
CA LYS A 92 10.48 8.14 -14.32
C LYS A 92 9.29 8.62 -15.16
N ASP A 93 8.97 7.94 -16.26
CA ASP A 93 8.01 8.43 -17.26
C ASP A 93 6.56 8.40 -16.73
N ILE A 94 6.31 7.59 -15.68
CA ILE A 94 5.02 7.50 -15.02
C ILE A 94 4.90 8.39 -13.78
N ILE A 95 5.97 9.07 -13.35
CA ILE A 95 5.96 9.83 -12.09
C ILE A 95 4.91 10.95 -12.12
N GLN A 96 4.75 11.64 -13.25
CA GLN A 96 3.73 12.70 -13.39
C GLN A 96 2.31 12.18 -13.13
N HIS A 97 2.04 10.95 -13.55
CA HIS A 97 0.75 10.29 -13.39
C HIS A 97 0.53 9.87 -11.93
N VAL A 98 1.58 9.39 -11.26
CA VAL A 98 1.54 9.08 -9.82
C VAL A 98 1.31 10.34 -9.00
N ILE A 99 1.98 11.44 -9.32
CA ILE A 99 1.74 12.74 -8.68
C ILE A 99 0.29 13.16 -8.87
N LYS A 100 -0.23 13.10 -10.11
CA LYS A 100 -1.61 13.43 -10.42
C LYS A 100 -2.62 12.59 -9.61
N ILE A 101 -2.36 11.30 -9.40
CA ILE A 101 -3.20 10.44 -8.54
C ILE A 101 -3.20 10.92 -7.08
N VAL A 102 -2.04 11.32 -6.56
CA VAL A 102 -1.94 11.87 -5.20
C VAL A 102 -2.66 13.22 -5.11
N ASP A 103 -2.56 14.06 -6.13
CA ASP A 103 -3.21 15.38 -6.17
C ASP A 103 -4.76 15.29 -6.23
N PHE A 104 -5.32 14.16 -6.67
CA PHE A 104 -6.78 13.92 -6.65
C PHE A 104 -7.33 13.54 -5.26
N LEU A 105 -6.46 13.24 -4.30
CA LEU A 105 -6.88 12.84 -2.97
C LEU A 105 -7.38 14.06 -2.16
N PRO A 106 -8.42 13.90 -1.33
CA PRO A 106 -8.82 14.93 -0.37
C PRO A 106 -7.65 15.32 0.55
N GLU A 107 -7.57 16.59 0.94
CA GLU A 107 -6.42 17.17 1.65
C GLU A 107 -6.09 16.46 2.96
N LYS A 108 -7.08 15.93 3.69
CA LYS A 108 -6.90 15.32 5.00
C LYS A 108 -7.01 13.80 5.01
N ILE A 109 -7.17 13.19 3.83
CA ILE A 109 -7.33 11.74 3.75
C ILE A 109 -6.07 11.01 4.23
N THR A 110 -6.24 9.84 4.83
CA THR A 110 -5.10 8.98 5.15
C THR A 110 -4.85 8.00 4.01
N MET A 111 -3.66 8.04 3.42
CA MET A 111 -3.23 7.06 2.41
C MET A 111 -2.06 6.21 2.90
N LEU A 112 -2.19 4.89 2.77
CA LEU A 112 -1.14 3.91 3.02
C LEU A 112 -0.77 3.21 1.72
N SER A 113 0.52 3.23 1.38
CA SER A 113 1.07 2.53 0.22
C SER A 113 2.16 1.56 0.64
N PHE A 114 2.09 0.35 0.09
CA PHE A 114 3.04 -0.72 0.41
C PHE A 114 3.85 -1.09 -0.82
N TYR A 115 5.17 -1.05 -0.70
CA TYR A 115 6.09 -1.49 -1.76
C TYR A 115 7.34 -2.15 -1.17
N GLN A 116 8.04 -2.95 -1.99
CA GLN A 116 9.27 -3.59 -1.56
C GLN A 116 10.45 -2.62 -1.65
N SER A 117 11.31 -2.60 -0.64
CA SER A 117 12.54 -1.82 -0.66
C SER A 117 13.44 -2.21 -1.84
N ASN A 118 14.16 -1.23 -2.39
CA ASN A 118 15.07 -1.37 -3.55
C ASN A 118 14.37 -1.75 -4.87
N LEU A 119 13.06 -1.53 -4.97
CA LEU A 119 12.31 -1.76 -6.20
C LEU A 119 12.63 -0.72 -7.28
N TYR A 120 12.97 0.51 -6.88
CA TYR A 120 13.30 1.61 -7.78
C TYR A 120 14.78 1.95 -7.72
N ASP A 121 15.27 2.62 -8.77
CA ASP A 121 16.56 3.31 -8.69
C ASP A 121 16.53 4.42 -7.62
N THR A 122 17.72 4.82 -7.14
CA THR A 122 17.87 5.80 -6.06
C THR A 122 17.15 7.12 -6.31
N ARG A 123 17.13 7.61 -7.56
CA ARG A 123 16.50 8.89 -7.89
C ARG A 123 14.98 8.76 -7.86
N THR A 124 14.44 7.72 -8.49
CA THR A 124 13.00 7.44 -8.49
C THR A 124 12.49 7.19 -7.07
N ASN A 125 13.23 6.44 -6.26
CA ASN A 125 12.87 6.18 -4.86
C ASN A 125 12.75 7.48 -4.05
N ARG A 126 13.72 8.40 -4.19
CA ARG A 126 13.67 9.71 -3.52
C ARG A 126 12.49 10.57 -3.97
N LEU A 127 12.08 10.49 -5.23
CA LEU A 127 10.92 11.24 -5.73
C LEU A 127 9.62 10.67 -5.16
N ILE A 128 9.47 9.34 -5.15
CA ILE A 128 8.28 8.68 -4.60
C ILE A 128 8.17 8.92 -3.10
N ASN A 129 9.26 8.83 -2.34
CA ASN A 129 9.22 9.08 -0.89
C ASN A 129 8.73 10.49 -0.54
N LYS A 130 9.03 11.49 -1.37
CA LYS A 130 8.56 12.87 -1.17
C LYS A 130 7.05 13.07 -1.36
N LEU A 131 6.33 12.06 -1.86
CA LEU A 131 4.87 12.10 -1.97
C LEU A 131 4.18 11.68 -0.67
N TYR A 132 4.94 11.24 0.34
CA TYR A 132 4.40 10.76 1.61
C TYR A 132 4.93 11.61 2.75
N ASP A 133 4.08 11.87 3.73
CA ASP A 133 4.46 12.61 4.93
C ASP A 133 5.37 11.79 5.84
N ILE A 134 5.20 10.46 5.83
CA ILE A 134 5.93 9.50 6.67
C ILE A 134 6.29 8.28 5.83
N VAL A 135 7.56 7.87 5.91
CA VAL A 135 8.06 6.62 5.32
C VAL A 135 8.44 5.66 6.44
N ILE A 136 7.69 4.56 6.55
CA ILE A 136 7.97 3.47 7.49
C ILE A 136 8.73 2.36 6.76
N ARG A 137 9.78 1.85 7.39
CA ARG A 137 10.56 0.73 6.87
C ARG A 137 10.53 -0.46 7.82
N ILE A 138 10.29 -1.63 7.25
CA ILE A 138 10.33 -2.93 7.92
C ILE A 138 11.48 -3.72 7.30
N LYS A 139 12.40 -4.23 8.12
CA LYS A 139 13.50 -5.10 7.70
C LYS A 139 13.48 -6.37 8.54
N ASP A 140 13.71 -7.50 7.90
CA ASP A 140 13.99 -8.75 8.61
C ASP A 140 15.42 -8.66 9.19
N GLU A 141 15.56 -8.77 10.50
CA GLU A 141 16.85 -9.03 11.14
C GLU A 141 16.92 -10.55 11.37
N VAL A 142 17.70 -11.25 10.53
CA VAL A 142 18.03 -12.63 10.83
C VAL A 142 19.13 -12.61 11.88
N GLU A 143 18.77 -12.68 13.16
CA GLU A 143 19.75 -13.05 14.17
C GLU A 143 20.14 -14.52 13.98
N ILE A 144 21.39 -14.73 13.55
CA ILE A 144 22.00 -16.04 13.30
C ILE A 144 22.01 -16.93 14.58
N THR A 145 21.71 -16.36 15.75
CA THR A 145 22.03 -16.99 17.03
C THR A 145 20.89 -17.67 17.80
N PHE A 146 19.59 -17.46 17.53
CA PHE A 146 18.53 -18.08 18.36
C PHE A 146 17.23 -18.48 17.64
N GLY A 147 17.19 -18.53 16.30
CA GLY A 147 16.08 -19.15 15.56
C GLY A 147 14.73 -18.42 15.64
N GLU A 148 14.64 -17.28 16.33
CA GLU A 148 13.47 -16.41 16.34
C GLU A 148 13.65 -15.28 15.32
N ASN A 149 12.64 -15.06 14.47
CA ASN A 149 12.65 -13.96 13.50
C ASN A 149 12.42 -12.63 14.24
N THR A 150 13.42 -11.75 14.22
CA THR A 150 13.28 -10.36 14.68
C THR A 150 13.13 -9.42 13.49
N TYR A 151 12.43 -8.31 13.72
CA TYR A 151 12.14 -7.30 12.71
C TYR A 151 12.60 -5.95 13.21
N LEU A 152 13.35 -5.23 12.38
CA LEU A 152 13.67 -3.84 12.61
C LEU A 152 12.60 -2.98 11.91
N ILE A 153 11.76 -2.32 12.69
CA ILE A 153 10.64 -1.50 12.19
C ILE A 153 10.86 -0.06 12.68
N GLY A 154 10.70 0.90 11.78
CA GLY A 154 10.92 2.29 12.15
C GLY A 154 10.50 3.30 11.10
N VAL A 155 10.47 4.55 11.54
CA VAL A 155 10.28 5.72 10.68
C VAL A 155 11.63 6.07 10.07
N GLU A 156 11.71 6.01 8.74
CA GLU A 156 12.90 6.39 7.97
C GLU A 156 12.90 7.88 7.61
N GLU A 157 11.76 8.39 7.16
CA GLU A 157 11.56 9.79 6.80
C GLU A 157 10.24 10.29 7.41
N SER A 158 10.21 11.55 7.86
CA SER A 158 9.02 12.21 8.36
C SER A 158 9.11 13.72 8.11
N ILE A 159 8.03 14.33 7.65
CA ILE A 159 7.84 15.79 7.64
C ILE A 159 7.06 16.28 8.87
N VAL A 160 6.45 15.36 9.61
CA VAL A 160 5.68 15.65 10.82
C VAL A 160 6.63 15.77 11.99
N TRP A 161 6.68 16.97 12.60
CA TRP A 161 7.66 17.32 13.63
C TRP A 161 7.68 16.37 14.84
N ASP A 162 6.50 15.90 15.24
CA ASP A 162 6.34 15.06 16.43
C ASP A 162 6.61 13.56 16.16
N VAL A 163 6.87 13.19 14.89
CA VAL A 163 7.21 11.82 14.49
C VAL A 163 8.71 11.75 14.20
N ILE A 164 9.48 11.34 15.20
CA ILE A 164 10.94 11.30 15.13
C ILE A 164 11.40 10.04 14.39
N PRO A 165 12.20 10.17 13.30
CA PRO A 165 12.83 9.04 12.64
C PRO A 165 13.64 8.19 13.61
N SER A 166 13.21 6.95 13.80
CA SER A 166 13.79 5.99 14.75
C SER A 166 13.39 4.58 14.38
N PHE A 167 14.21 3.61 14.78
CA PHE A 167 13.97 2.19 14.54
C PHE A 167 14.00 1.42 15.85
N GLN A 168 13.09 0.47 15.99
CA GLN A 168 12.97 -0.40 17.14
C GLN A 168 12.88 -1.86 16.68
N ARG A 169 13.31 -2.79 17.55
CA ARG A 169 13.23 -4.23 17.30
C ARG A 169 11.92 -4.78 17.79
N TYR A 170 11.33 -5.65 16.98
CA TYR A 170 10.09 -6.34 17.28
C TYR A 170 10.20 -7.83 16.97
N LYS A 171 9.48 -8.63 17.75
CA LYS A 171 9.11 -10.00 17.39
C LYS A 171 7.62 -10.06 17.10
N ILE A 172 7.20 -11.05 16.31
CA ILE A 172 5.78 -11.32 16.09
C ILE A 172 5.36 -12.46 17.01
N VAL A 173 4.47 -12.18 17.96
CA VAL A 173 3.86 -13.16 18.87
C VAL A 173 2.35 -13.09 18.67
N GLU A 174 1.72 -14.22 18.33
CA GLU A 174 0.26 -14.29 18.12
C GLU A 174 -0.27 -13.22 17.15
N SER A 175 0.45 -12.99 16.04
CA SER A 175 0.14 -11.96 15.03
C SER A 175 0.24 -10.50 15.51
N MET A 176 0.87 -10.25 16.67
CA MET A 176 1.14 -8.92 17.19
C MET A 176 2.64 -8.62 17.26
N PHE A 177 3.02 -7.38 16.98
CA PHE A 177 4.38 -6.89 17.19
C PHE A 177 4.61 -6.64 18.69
N VAL A 178 5.64 -7.27 19.25
CA VAL A 178 6.09 -7.08 20.62
C VAL A 178 7.50 -6.51 20.58
N GLU A 179 7.69 -5.34 21.18
CA GLU A 179 8.99 -4.69 21.31
C GLU A 179 9.97 -5.56 22.11
N ILE A 180 11.23 -5.58 21.68
CA ILE A 180 12.34 -6.31 22.31
C ILE A 180 13.33 -5.32 22.90
#